data_AF-W4VFH0-F1
#
_entry.id   AF-W4VFH0-F1
#
_cell.length_a   1.000
_cell.length_b   1.000
_cell.length_c   1.000
_cell.angle_alpha   90.00
_cell.angle_beta   90.00
_cell.angle_gamma   90.00
#
_symmetry.space_group_name_H-M   'P 1'
#
loop_
_entity.id
_entity.type
_entity.pdbx_description
1 polymer ?
#
loop_
_entity_poly.entity_id
_entity_poly.type
_entity_poly.pdbx_seq_one_letter_code
_entity_poly.pdbx_strand_id
1 'polypeptide(L)' 'MTTPTGAAIIKTLVSRYGEIPNMKVNKIGYGAGTKTFPTHPNVLRIMLGEGN' A
#
# COMPACT_ATOMS: atom_id res chain seq x y z
N MET A 1 -0.83 1.46 11.50
CA MET A 1 -1.34 2.83 11.36
C MET A 1 -1.21 3.24 9.90
N THR A 2 -2.24 3.81 9.27
CA THR A 2 -2.19 4.35 7.90
C THR A 2 -2.53 5.83 7.93
N THR A 3 -2.09 6.60 6.93
CA THR A 3 -2.50 8.01 6.78
C THR A 3 -3.92 8.09 6.20
N PRO A 4 -4.66 9.20 6.38
CA PRO A 4 -6.00 9.34 5.83
C PRO A 4 -6.09 9.09 4.32
N THR A 5 -5.09 9.53 3.55
CA THR A 5 -5.02 9.28 2.10
C THR A 5 -4.88 7.79 1.78
N GLY A 6 -4.02 7.07 2.52
CA GLY A 6 -3.87 5.62 2.35
C GLY A 6 -5.16 4.87 2.67
N ALA A 7 -5.87 5.27 3.74
CA ALA A 7 -7.17 4.69 4.09
C ALA A 7 -8.23 4.92 2.99
N ALA A 8 -8.28 6.13 2.42
CA ALA A 8 -9.22 6.47 1.36
C ALA A 8 -9.00 5.61 0.10
N ILE A 9 -7.75 5.46 -0.34
CA ILE A 9 -7.39 4.62 -1.50
C ILE A 9 -7.84 3.17 -1.28
N ILE A 10 -7.55 2.61 -0.11
CA ILE A 10 -7.96 1.24 0.22
C ILE A 10 -9.49 1.14 0.17
N LYS A 11 -10.19 2.07 0.85
CA LYS A 11 -11.65 2.03 0.93
C LYS A 11 -12.34 2.11 -0.43
N THR A 12 -11.78 2.83 -1.40
CA THR A 12 -12.42 3.06 -2.69
C THR A 12 -12.04 2.04 -3.76
N LEU A 13 -10.84 1.46 -3.69
CA LEU A 13 -10.31 0.63 -4.78
C LEU A 13 -10.34 -0.88 -4.50
N VAL A 14 -10.44 -1.32 -3.25
CA VAL A 14 -10.29 -2.75 -2.93
C VAL A 14 -11.62 -3.45 -2.72
N SER A 15 -11.75 -4.66 -3.26
CA SER A 15 -12.88 -5.56 -2.98
C SER A 15 -12.75 -6.28 -1.63
N ARG A 16 -11.52 -6.42 -1.11
CA ARG A 16 -11.21 -7.08 0.16
C ARG A 16 -9.97 -6.46 0.81
N TYR A 17 -9.98 -6.38 2.13
CA TYR A 17 -8.84 -5.96 2.96
C TYR A 17 -8.40 -7.12 3.86
N GLY A 18 -7.09 -7.32 4.02
CA GLY A 18 -6.52 -8.40 4.83
C GLY A 18 -5.03 -8.57 4.58
N GLU A 19 -4.51 -9.75 4.89
CA GLU A 19 -3.13 -10.13 4.61
C GLU A 19 -2.80 -10.14 3.11
N ILE A 20 -1.52 -10.03 2.78
CA ILE A 20 -1.04 -10.17 1.41
C ILE A 20 -1.35 -11.61 0.95
N PRO A 21 -2.11 -11.80 -0.14
CA PRO A 21 -2.47 -13.13 -0.60
C PRO A 21 -1.23 -13.90 -1.08
N ASN A 22 -1.36 -15.22 -1.21
CA ASN A 22 -0.37 -16.00 -1.94
C ASN A 22 -0.39 -15.52 -3.40
N MET A 23 0.67 -14.84 -3.82
CA MET A 23 0.81 -14.25 -5.14
C MET A 23 2.27 -14.32 -5.59
N LYS A 24 2.48 -14.47 -6.90
CA LYS A 24 3.78 -14.22 -7.52
C LYS A 24 3.90 -12.71 -7.76
N VAL A 25 4.91 -12.07 -7.17
CA VAL A 25 5.13 -10.62 -7.33
C VAL A 25 5.81 -10.36 -8.68
N ASN A 26 5.23 -9.50 -9.51
CA ASN A 26 5.78 -9.08 -10.79
C ASN A 26 6.51 -7.74 -10.68
N LYS A 27 5.96 -6.77 -9.93
CA LYS A 27 6.56 -5.45 -9.72
C LYS A 27 6.28 -4.90 -8.32
N ILE A 28 7.18 -4.05 -7.84
CA ILE A 28 7.01 -3.29 -6.60
C ILE A 28 7.26 -1.81 -6.91
N GLY A 29 6.36 -0.94 -6.46
CA GLY A 29 6.48 0.51 -6.55
C GLY A 29 6.43 1.16 -5.17
N TYR A 30 7.17 2.24 -5.01
CA TYR A 30 7.17 3.07 -3.80
C TYR A 30 6.89 4.53 -4.17
N GLY A 31 6.11 5.20 -3.33
CA GLY A 31 5.90 6.64 -3.38
C GLY A 31 6.05 7.24 -1.99
N ALA A 32 6.81 8.33 -1.88
CA ALA A 32 6.94 9.09 -0.64
C ALA A 32 6.03 10.32 -0.67
N GLY A 33 5.31 10.56 0.42
CA GLY A 33 4.59 11.80 0.64
C GLY A 33 5.52 12.93 1.05
N THR A 34 5.09 14.17 0.86
CA THR A 34 5.89 15.38 1.17
C THR A 34 5.95 15.69 2.66
N LYS A 35 5.01 15.17 3.46
CA LYS A 35 4.98 15.38 4.91
C LYS A 35 5.96 14.43 5.60
N THR A 36 6.91 14.98 6.34
CA THR A 36 7.84 14.23 7.19
C THR A 36 7.22 13.97 8.55
N PHE A 37 7.42 12.76 9.06
CA PHE A 37 7.06 12.40 10.43
C PHE A 37 8.31 11.94 11.18
N PRO A 38 8.50 12.32 12.45
CA PRO A 38 9.74 12.00 13.18
C PRO A 38 9.96 10.50 13.42
N THR A 39 8.88 9.74 13.57
CA THR A 39 8.93 8.34 14.04
C THR A 39 8.79 7.31 12.93
N HIS A 40 8.38 7.71 11.73
CA HIS A 40 8.13 6.77 10.63
C HIS A 40 8.17 7.45 9.26
N PRO A 41 8.52 6.70 8.19
CA PRO A 41 8.48 7.22 6.84
C PRO A 41 7.04 7.37 6.34
N ASN A 42 6.76 8.47 5.64
CA ASN A 42 5.50 8.69 4.92
C ASN A 42 5.57 8.03 3.54
N VAL A 43 5.53 6.71 3.47
CA VAL A 43 5.68 5.96 2.22
C VAL A 43 4.49 5.05 1.96
N LEU A 44 4.10 4.96 0.69
CA LEU A 44 3.16 3.98 0.18
C LEU A 44 3.92 2.96 -0.67
N ARG A 45 3.69 1.67 -0.41
CA ARG A 45 4.20 0.56 -1.22
C ARG A 45 3.06 -0.13 -1.96
N ILE A 46 3.24 -0.34 -3.25
CA ILE A 46 2.32 -1.11 -4.10
C ILE A 46 3.05 -2.34 -4.62
N MET A 47 2.43 -3.50 -4.52
CA MET A 47 2.91 -4.74 -5.12
C MET A 47 1.91 -5.16 -6.20
N LEU A 48 2.42 -5.35 -7.41
CA LEU A 48 1.66 -5.87 -8.53
C LEU A 48 2.09 -7.31 -8.76
N GLY A 49 1.13 -8.21 -8.87
CA GLY A 49 1.39 -9.59 -9.22
C GLY A 49 0.12 -10.39 -9.40
N GLU A 50 0.30 -11.69 -9.55
CA GLU A 50 -0.73 -12.61 -10.00
C GLU A 50 -0.91 -13.73 -8.97
N GLY A 51 -2.16 -14.16 -8.75
CA GLY A 51 -2.44 -15.32 -7.91
C GLY A 51 -1.90 -16.58 -8.58
N ASN A 52 -1.38 -17.51 -7.77
CA ASN A 52 -1.05 -18.86 -8.24
C ASN A 52 -2.30 -19.67 -8.53
#